data_AF-A0A1H4N682-F1
#
_entry.id   AF-A0A1H4N682-F1
#
_cell.length_a   1.000
_cell.length_b   1.000
_cell.length_c   1.000
_cell.angle_alpha   90.00
_cell.angle_beta   90.00
_cell.angle_gamma   90.00
#
_symmetry.space_group_name_H-M   'P 1'
#
loop_
_entity.id
_entity.type
_entity.pdbx_description
1 polymer ?
#
loop_
_entity_poly.entity_id
_entity_poly.type
_entity_poly.pdbx_seq_one_letter_code
_entity_poly.pdbx_strand_id
1 'polypeptide(L)'
;MALFDPRNRDLSPHAARVYAAFGLAHAVADFAAAGLFVVGSALFFSEQTKIPATWCFLIGSVFFVLKPTLRLARELKLAALDKVGTLASNAPEGPASVRVKKPDQADG
;
A
#
# COMPACT_ATOMS: atom_id res chain seq x y z
N MET A 1 18.48 12.87 -2.27
CA MET A 1 17.48 12.38 -1.31
C MET A 1 16.53 13.53 -0.96
N ALA A 2 15.33 13.55 -1.55
CA ALA A 2 14.20 14.40 -1.10
C ALA A 2 12.88 13.99 -1.79
N LEU A 3 12.70 12.69 -2.11
CA LEU A 3 11.47 12.19 -2.76
C LEU A 3 10.33 11.91 -1.78
N PHE A 4 10.50 12.29 -0.51
CA PHE A 4 9.51 12.15 0.56
C PHE A 4 9.44 13.44 1.39
N ASP A 5 9.27 14.60 0.74
CA ASP A 5 8.87 15.81 1.49
C ASP A 5 7.36 15.70 1.82
N PRO A 6 6.96 15.61 3.10
CA PRO A 6 5.56 15.49 3.52
C PRO A 6 4.72 16.75 3.22
N ARG A 7 5.34 17.81 2.70
CA ARG A 7 4.70 19.12 2.44
C ARG A 7 4.18 19.28 1.01
N ASN A 8 4.39 18.31 0.12
CA ASN A 8 3.79 18.33 -1.22
C ASN A 8 2.31 17.88 -1.14
N ARG A 9 1.47 18.79 -0.67
CA ARG A 9 0.05 18.63 -0.32
C ARG A 9 -0.92 18.65 -1.52
N ASP A 10 -0.45 18.45 -2.74
CA ASP A 10 -1.32 18.41 -3.93
C ASP A 10 -1.73 16.98 -4.30
N LEU A 11 -1.83 16.09 -3.31
CA LEU A 11 -2.54 14.82 -3.49
C LEU A 11 -4.03 15.16 -3.58
N SER A 12 -4.60 15.03 -4.77
CA SER A 12 -6.04 15.06 -5.02
C SER A 12 -6.80 14.37 -3.86
N PRO A 13 -7.89 14.95 -3.32
CA PRO A 13 -8.66 14.40 -2.20
C PRO A 13 -9.14 12.95 -2.39
N HIS A 14 -9.12 12.47 -3.64
CA HIS A 14 -9.42 11.10 -4.02
C HIS A 14 -8.23 10.15 -3.78
N ALA A 15 -7.00 10.59 -4.08
CA ALA A 15 -5.78 9.81 -3.88
C ALA A 15 -5.48 9.60 -2.39
N ALA A 16 -5.73 10.60 -1.54
CA ALA A 16 -5.55 10.51 -0.09
C ALA A 16 -6.45 9.44 0.57
N ARG A 17 -7.71 9.32 0.12
CA ARG A 17 -8.65 8.30 0.64
C ARG A 17 -8.25 6.89 0.28
N VAL A 18 -7.82 6.67 -0.96
CA VAL A 18 -7.30 5.37 -1.40
C VAL A 18 -6.07 4.99 -0.57
N TYR A 19 -5.17 5.94 -0.34
CA TYR A 19 -3.98 5.74 0.48
C TYR A 19 -4.29 5.32 1.92
N ALA A 20 -5.23 6.02 2.57
CA ALA A 20 -5.64 5.69 3.93
C ALA A 20 -6.30 4.31 4.01
N ALA A 21 -7.15 3.95 3.03
CA ALA A 21 -7.79 2.64 2.98
C ALA A 21 -6.78 1.49 2.80
N PHE A 22 -5.79 1.65 1.92
CA PHE A 22 -4.72 0.66 1.76
C PHE A 22 -3.84 0.53 3.00
N GLY A 23 -3.53 1.64 3.68
CA GLY A 23 -2.80 1.62 4.94
C GLY A 23 -3.55 0.89 6.06
N LEU A 24 -4.86 1.16 6.20
CA LEU A 24 -5.71 0.48 7.17
C LEU A 24 -5.87 -1.02 6.87
N ALA A 25 -6.10 -1.38 5.61
CA ALA A 25 -6.21 -2.79 5.19
C ALA A 25 -4.92 -3.56 5.51
N HIS A 26 -3.76 -2.93 5.31
CA HIS A 26 -2.46 -3.49 5.70
C HIS A 26 -2.34 -3.73 7.19
N ALA A 27 -2.65 -2.71 8.01
CA ALA A 27 -2.58 -2.83 9.45
C ALA A 27 -3.52 -3.91 9.97
N VAL A 28 -4.74 -4.00 9.43
CA VAL A 28 -5.71 -5.04 9.80
C VAL A 28 -5.19 -6.43 9.43
N ALA A 29 -4.66 -6.61 8.23
CA ALA A 29 -4.09 -7.90 7.80
C ALA A 29 -2.91 -8.32 8.68
N ASP A 30 -2.04 -7.38 9.06
CA ASP A 30 -0.91 -7.63 9.96
C ASP A 30 -1.35 -8.04 11.36
N PHE A 31 -2.28 -7.30 11.96
CA PHE A 31 -2.81 -7.62 13.27
C PHE A 31 -3.54 -8.98 13.26
N ALA A 32 -4.29 -9.27 12.19
CA ALA A 32 -4.93 -10.56 12.01
C ALA A 32 -3.91 -11.70 11.92
N ALA A 33 -2.87 -11.56 11.08
CA ALA A 33 -1.80 -12.56 10.95
C ALA A 33 -1.10 -12.81 12.28
N ALA A 34 -0.68 -11.73 12.96
CA ALA A 34 -0.02 -11.82 14.25
C ALA A 34 -0.92 -12.48 15.32
N GLY A 35 -2.20 -12.08 15.38
CA GLY A 35 -3.17 -12.69 16.28
C GLY A 35 -3.35 -14.19 16.03
N LEU A 36 -3.47 -14.59 14.76
CA LEU A 36 -3.57 -16.00 14.35
C LEU A 36 -2.32 -16.80 14.76
N PHE A 37 -1.11 -16.26 14.60
CA PHE A 37 0.11 -16.93 15.03
C PHE A 37 0.22 -17.07 16.55
N VAL A 38 -0.17 -16.04 17.31
CA VAL A 38 -0.16 -16.10 18.77
C VAL A 38 -1.18 -17.12 19.28
N VAL A 39 -2.41 -17.09 18.76
CA VAL A 39 -3.45 -18.05 19.12
C VAL A 39 -3.05 -19.47 18.72
N GLY A 40 -2.55 -19.66 17.49
CA GLY A 40 -2.05 -20.95 17.04
C GLY A 40 -0.92 -21.49 17.93
N SER A 41 0.00 -20.63 18.34
CA SER A 41 1.10 -21.01 19.26
C SER A 41 0.56 -21.48 20.61
N ALA A 42 -0.45 -20.79 21.17
CA ALA A 42 -1.08 -21.20 22.41
C ALA A 42 -1.83 -22.54 22.27
N LEU A 43 -2.51 -22.76 21.13
CA LEU A 43 -3.19 -24.02 20.85
C LEU A 43 -2.25 -25.23 20.71
N PHE A 44 -0.95 -25.02 20.45
CA PHE A 44 0.02 -26.12 20.40
C PHE A 44 0.34 -26.73 21.78
N PHE A 45 -0.08 -26.11 22.89
CA PHE A 45 0.14 -26.67 24.24
C PHE A 45 -0.72 -27.90 24.56
N SER A 46 -1.70 -28.25 23.73
CA SER A 46 -2.51 -29.46 23.88
C SER A 46 -2.56 -30.25 22.57
N GLU A 47 -2.43 -31.58 22.67
CA GLU A 47 -2.51 -32.50 21.52
C GLU A 47 -3.84 -32.37 20.76
N GLN A 48 -4.94 -32.18 21.49
CA GLN A 48 -6.29 -32.11 20.90
C GLN A 48 -6.49 -30.86 20.04
N THR A 49 -5.71 -29.81 20.28
CA THR A 49 -5.82 -28.51 19.59
C THR A 49 -4.74 -28.29 18.53
N LYS A 50 -3.91 -29.30 18.22
CA LYS A 50 -2.86 -29.17 17.19
C LYS A 50 -3.39 -28.99 15.76
N ILE A 51 -4.49 -29.67 15.41
CA ILE A 51 -5.13 -29.48 14.10
C ILE A 51 -5.61 -28.02 13.94
N PRO A 52 -6.43 -27.45 14.84
CA PRO A 52 -6.82 -26.05 14.73
C PRO A 52 -5.63 -25.10 14.83
N ALA A 53 -4.60 -25.40 15.65
CA ALA A 53 -3.36 -24.62 15.68
C ALA A 53 -2.69 -24.52 14.30
N THR A 54 -2.60 -25.64 13.58
CA THR A 54 -2.00 -25.71 12.25
C THR A 54 -2.77 -24.84 11.25
N TRP A 55 -4.11 -24.86 11.31
CA TRP A 55 -4.94 -23.99 10.48
C TRP A 55 -4.76 -22.51 10.83
N CYS A 56 -4.63 -22.16 12.12
CA CYS A 56 -4.31 -20.78 12.52
C CYS A 56 -3.00 -20.31 11.87
N PHE A 57 -1.96 -21.14 11.88
CA PHE A 57 -0.69 -20.82 11.23
C PHE A 57 -0.80 -20.74 9.70
N LEU A 58 -1.56 -21.63 9.06
CA LEU A 58 -1.76 -21.57 7.62
C LEU A 58 -2.47 -20.27 7.21
N ILE A 59 -3.59 -19.94 7.88
CA ILE A 59 -4.36 -18.73 7.60
C ILE A 59 -3.52 -17.48 7.93
N GLY A 60 -2.82 -17.47 9.07
CA GLY A 60 -1.91 -16.39 9.43
C GLY A 60 -0.81 -16.17 8.38
N SER A 61 -0.28 -17.24 7.80
CA SER A 61 0.74 -17.18 6.73
C SER A 61 0.18 -16.59 5.44
N VAL A 62 -1.07 -16.92 5.09
CA VAL A 62 -1.76 -16.30 3.93
C VAL A 62 -1.89 -14.79 4.14
N PHE A 63 -2.33 -14.34 5.33
CA PHE A 63 -2.38 -12.92 5.66
C PHE A 63 -1.00 -12.24 5.67
N PHE A 64 0.04 -12.94 6.12
CA PHE A 64 1.40 -12.43 6.10
C PHE A 64 1.93 -12.21 4.66
N VAL A 65 1.56 -13.08 3.72
CA VAL A 65 1.90 -12.94 2.29
C VAL A 65 1.10 -11.86 1.57
N LEU A 66 -0.08 -11.49 2.07
CA LEU A 66 -0.85 -10.35 1.52
C LEU A 66 -0.09 -9.01 1.63
N LYS A 67 0.87 -8.92 2.54
CA LYS A 67 1.67 -7.72 2.82
C LYS A 67 2.50 -7.23 1.62
N PRO A 68 3.41 -8.03 1.00
CA PRO A 68 4.09 -7.60 -0.23
C PRO A 68 3.12 -7.28 -1.38
N THR A 69 2.00 -8.01 -1.49
CA THR A 69 1.00 -7.83 -2.55
C THR A 69 0.33 -6.47 -2.49
N LEU A 70 -0.05 -6.03 -1.29
CA LEU A 70 -0.67 -4.72 -1.09
C LEU A 70 0.34 -3.58 -1.26
N ARG A 71 1.62 -3.81 -0.94
CA ARG A 71 2.71 -2.85 -1.19
C ARG A 71 2.94 -2.65 -2.69
N LEU A 72 2.98 -3.75 -3.44
CA LEU A 72 3.04 -3.74 -4.90
C LEU A 72 1.82 -3.09 -5.52
N ALA A 73 0.61 -3.39 -5.03
CA ALA A 73 -0.63 -2.76 -5.50
C ALA A 73 -0.61 -1.24 -5.30
N ARG A 74 -0.08 -0.76 -4.15
CA ARG A 74 0.14 0.66 -3.90
C ARG A 74 1.11 1.27 -4.91
N GLU A 75 2.26 0.66 -5.13
CA GLU A 75 3.29 1.13 -6.08
C GLU A 75 2.76 1.18 -7.52
N LEU A 76 2.03 0.16 -7.96
CA LEU A 76 1.40 0.12 -9.29
C LEU A 76 0.33 1.19 -9.47
N LYS A 77 -0.48 1.46 -8.44
CA LYS A 77 -1.53 2.49 -8.51
C LYS A 77 -0.96 3.91 -8.53
N LEU A 78 0.14 4.15 -7.82
CA LEU A 78 0.92 5.39 -7.92
C LEU A 78 1.50 5.57 -9.32
N ALA A 79 2.18 4.55 -9.85
CA ALA A 79 2.76 4.59 -11.19
C ALA A 79 1.71 4.84 -12.29
N ALA A 80 0.50 4.32 -12.12
CA ALA A 80 -0.61 4.56 -13.04
C ALA A 80 -1.11 6.01 -13.00
N LEU A 81 -1.24 6.62 -11.82
CA LEU A 81 -1.68 8.01 -11.68
C LEU A 81 -0.67 9.01 -12.27
N ASP A 82 0.63 8.78 -12.08
CA ASP A 82 1.70 9.62 -12.66
C ASP A 82 1.68 9.59 -14.20
N LYS A 83 1.44 8.42 -14.81
CA LYS A 83 1.29 8.29 -16.27
C LYS A 83 0.11 9.09 -16.80
N VAL A 84 -1.04 9.04 -16.12
CA VAL A 84 -2.25 9.76 -16.57
C VAL A 84 -2.05 11.27 -16.49
N GLY A 85 -1.42 11.78 -15.43
CA GLY A 85 -1.08 13.21 -15.32
C GLY A 85 -0.16 13.70 -16.43
N THR A 86 0.84 12.87 -16.79
CA THR A 86 1.79 13.16 -17.87
C THR A 86 1.11 13.19 -19.25
N LEU A 87 0.18 12.27 -19.51
CA LEU A 87 -0.56 12.24 -20.78
C LEU A 87 -1.54 13.42 -20.89
N ALA A 88 -2.19 13.79 -19.79
CA ALA A 88 -3.10 14.94 -19.74
C ALA A 88 -2.36 16.27 -19.95
N SER A 89 -1.13 16.42 -19.45
CA SER A 89 -0.32 17.63 -19.69
C SER A 89 0.20 17.75 -21.12
N ASN A 90 0.28 16.64 -21.85
CA ASN A 90 0.74 16.60 -23.23
C ASN A 90 -0.42 16.65 -24.24
N ALA A 91 -1.67 16.66 -23.77
CA ALA A 91 -2.85 16.76 -24.62
C ALA A 91 -3.05 18.21 -25.07
N PRO A 92 -3.17 18.49 -26.39
CA PRO A 92 -3.29 19.85 -26.93
C PRO A 92 -4.58 20.58 -26.53
N GLU A 93 -5.58 19.86 -26.03
CA GLU A 93 -6.92 20.37 -25.66
C GLU A 93 -7.16 20.48 -24.14
N GLY A 94 -6.11 20.34 -23.30
CA GLY A 94 -6.25 20.31 -21.83
C GLY A 94 -6.51 21.70 -21.21
N PRO A 95 -7.34 21.81 -20.14
CA PRO A 95 -7.64 23.09 -19.51
C PRO A 95 -6.35 23.78 -19.02
N ALA A 96 -6.20 25.05 -19.36
CA ALA A 96 -4.97 25.84 -19.34
C ALA A 96 -4.29 26.10 -17.97
N SER A 97 -4.53 25.30 -16.94
CA SER A 97 -4.02 25.56 -15.58
C SER A 97 -3.26 24.41 -14.92
N VAL A 98 -2.87 23.36 -15.64
CA VAL A 98 -1.96 22.34 -15.07
C VAL A 98 -0.51 22.72 -15.41
N ARG A 99 0.08 23.60 -14.59
CA ARG A 99 1.51 23.92 -14.67
C ARG A 99 2.32 22.76 -14.10
N VAL A 100 2.76 21.84 -14.95
CA VAL A 100 3.76 20.83 -14.59
C VAL A 100 5.09 21.55 -14.38
N LYS A 101 5.60 21.54 -13.15
CA LYS A 101 6.95 22.03 -12.87
C LYS A 101 7.93 21.05 -13.50
N LYS A 102 8.57 21.47 -14.60
CA LYS A 102 9.67 20.75 -15.25
C LYS A 102 10.72 20.45 -14.18
N PRO A 103 11.25 19.20 -14.10
CA PRO A 103 12.33 18.91 -13.17
C PRO A 103 13.45 19.89 -13.50
N ASP A 104 13.83 20.65 -12.48
CA ASP A 104 14.88 21.64 -12.56
C ASP A 104 16.13 20.95 -13.09
N GLN A 105 16.79 21.68 -13.97
CA GLN A 105 18.06 21.35 -14.56
C GLN A 105 19.01 21.12 -13.39
N ALA A 106 19.29 19.86 -13.06
CA ALA A 106 20.24 19.51 -12.03
C ALA A 106 21.59 20.09 -12.46
N ASP A 107 22.03 21.07 -11.69
CA ASP A 107 23.30 21.79 -11.77
C ASP A 107 24.47 20.90 -12.27
N GLY A 108 25.15 21.37 -13.32
CA GLY A 108 26.41 20.83 -13.83
C GLY A 108 26.50 20.77 -15.34
#